data_AF-A0A6V6YYC4-F1
#
_entry.id   AF-A0A6V6YYC4-F1
#
_cell.length_a   1.000
_cell.length_b   1.000
_cell.length_c   1.000
_cell.angle_alpha   90.00
_cell.angle_beta   90.00
_cell.angle_gamma   90.00
#
_symmetry.space_group_name_H-M   'P 1'
#
loop_
_entity.id
_entity.type
_entity.pdbx_description
1 polymer ?
#
loop_
_entity_poly.entity_id
_entity_poly.type
_entity_poly.pdbx_seq_one_letter_code
_entity_poly.pdbx_strand_id
1 'polypeptide(L)' 'MAQIIKTGLVNKTAEGPLVITFESPFVTMPEIVVSPFWKNGPGPVGSVETITSISLESFTINSKNAASNYFVTWIAIAD' A
#
# COMPACT_ATOMS: atom_id res chain seq x y z
N MET A 1 10.56 -10.79 20.78
CA MET A 1 11.21 -10.52 19.48
C MET A 1 11.04 -9.04 19.19
N ALA A 2 11.89 -8.44 18.35
CA ALA A 2 11.82 -7.01 18.07
C ALA A 2 10.84 -6.78 16.91
N GLN A 3 9.76 -6.05 17.16
CA GLN A 3 8.77 -5.70 16.15
C GLN A 3 9.43 -4.86 15.04
N ILE A 4 9.28 -5.30 13.79
CA ILE A 4 9.75 -4.58 12.60
C ILE A 4 8.57 -3.84 11.98
N ILE A 5 8.72 -2.52 11.86
CA ILE A 5 7.74 -1.65 11.21
C ILE A 5 8.36 -1.09 9.93
N LYS A 6 7.67 -1.27 8.81
CA LYS A 6 7.99 -0.62 7.53
C LYS A 6 6.81 0.24 7.11
N THR A 7 7.10 1.39 6.52
CA THR A 7 6.07 2.32 6.05
C THR A 7 6.43 2.88 4.69
N GLY A 8 5.45 3.39 3.97
CA GLY A 8 5.73 4.09 2.73
C GLY A 8 4.51 4.75 2.12
N LEU A 9 4.77 5.35 0.96
CA LEU A 9 3.81 6.09 0.16
C LEU A 9 4.05 5.73 -1.30
N VAL A 10 2.99 5.42 -2.03
CA VAL A 10 3.07 5.17 -3.48
C VAL A 10 2.09 6.05 -4.25
N ASN A 11 2.52 6.55 -5.41
CA ASN A 11 1.64 7.22 -6.37
C ASN A 11 1.01 6.15 -7.27
N LYS A 12 -0.32 6.04 -7.26
CA LYS A 12 -1.05 5.08 -8.09
C LYS A 12 -1.65 5.81 -9.28
N THR A 13 -0.89 5.79 -10.38
CA THR A 13 -1.21 6.53 -11.61
C THR A 13 -2.00 5.74 -12.64
N ALA A 14 -2.17 4.44 -12.43
CA ALA A 14 -2.96 3.55 -13.28
C ALA A 14 -3.91 2.68 -12.47
N GLU A 15 -5.04 2.31 -13.08
CA GLU A 15 -5.96 1.32 -12.53
C GLU A 15 -5.35 -0.10 -12.57
N GLY A 16 -5.89 -0.97 -11.71
CA GLY A 16 -5.46 -2.37 -11.63
C GLY A 16 -4.46 -2.64 -10.50
N PRO A 17 -3.90 -3.87 -10.47
CA PRO A 17 -2.99 -4.31 -9.43
C PRO A 17 -1.70 -3.49 -9.42
N LEU A 18 -1.31 -3.01 -8.23
CA LEU A 18 -0.03 -2.35 -7.98
C LEU A 18 0.74 -3.14 -6.93
N VAL A 19 1.91 -3.63 -7.31
CA VAL A 19 2.83 -4.33 -6.41
C VAL A 19 3.70 -3.30 -5.69
N ILE A 20 3.78 -3.42 -4.38
CA ILE A 20 4.62 -2.59 -3.50
C ILE A 20 5.66 -3.51 -2.88
N THR A 21 6.93 -3.27 -3.21
CA THR A 21 8.07 -4.04 -2.72
C THR A 21 8.65 -3.40 -1.49
N PHE A 22 8.95 -4.19 -0.46
CA PHE A 22 9.66 -3.71 0.72
C PHE A 22 11.16 -3.53 0.40
N GLU A 23 11.81 -2.50 0.95
CA GLU A 23 13.26 -2.25 0.76
C GLU A 23 14.14 -3.44 1.20
N SER A 24 13.65 -4.19 2.19
CA SER A 24 14.20 -5.46 2.63
C SER A 24 13.05 -6.45 2.86
N PRO A 25 13.22 -7.76 2.73
CA PRO A 25 12.19 -8.73 3.08
C PRO A 25 11.88 -8.73 4.58
N PHE A 26 10.67 -9.15 4.96
CA PHE A 26 10.37 -9.59 6.32
C PHE A 26 10.84 -11.03 6.54
N VAL A 27 10.98 -11.43 7.82
CA VAL A 27 11.30 -12.81 8.20
C VAL A 27 10.06 -13.61 8.61
N THR A 28 8.97 -12.91 8.92
CA THR A 28 7.64 -13.41 9.27
C THR A 28 6.61 -12.68 8.43
N MET A 29 5.43 -13.27 8.21
CA MET A 29 4.39 -12.65 7.38
C MET A 29 3.90 -11.35 8.04
N PRO A 30 3.96 -10.19 7.37
CA PRO A 30 3.53 -8.94 7.97
C PRO A 30 2.01 -8.77 7.94
N GLU A 31 1.48 -8.05 8.91
CA GLU A 31 0.15 -7.44 8.86
C GLU A 31 0.25 -6.06 8.22
N ILE A 32 -0.70 -5.72 7.33
CA ILE A 32 -0.60 -4.52 6.49
C ILE A 32 -1.90 -3.72 6.54
N VAL A 33 -1.76 -2.41 6.73
CA VAL A 33 -2.85 -1.44 6.59
C VAL A 33 -2.49 -0.44 5.49
N VAL A 34 -3.47 -0.13 4.65
CA VAL A 34 -3.35 0.85 3.56
C VAL A 34 -4.38 1.94 3.72
N SER A 35 -4.03 3.16 3.32
CA SER A 35 -4.95 4.30 3.31
C SER A 35 -4.74 5.15 2.06
N PRO A 36 -5.75 5.25 1.17
CA PRO A 36 -5.69 6.12 0.00
C PRO A 36 -5.99 7.58 0.33
N PHE A 37 -5.48 8.50 -0.48
CA PHE A 37 -5.84 9.91 -0.45
C PHE A 37 -5.51 10.61 -1.78
N TRP A 38 -6.14 11.77 -1.99
CA TRP A 38 -5.77 12.70 -3.07
C TRP A 38 -4.79 13.73 -2.54
N LYS A 39 -3.58 13.77 -3.10
CA LYS A 39 -2.58 14.78 -2.75
C LYS A 39 -2.99 16.12 -3.37
N ASN A 40 -3.00 17.17 -2.55
CA ASN A 40 -3.30 18.55 -2.97
C ASN A 40 -4.67 18.73 -3.65
N GLY A 41 -5.69 17.94 -3.28
CA GLY A 41 -7.03 18.12 -3.83
C GLY A 41 -8.12 17.45 -2.98
N PRO A 42 -9.36 17.95 -3.00
CA PRO A 42 -10.47 17.40 -2.21
C PRO A 42 -11.16 16.21 -2.91
N GLY A 43 -10.45 15.46 -3.74
CA GLY A 43 -11.05 14.35 -4.49
C GLY A 43 -11.66 13.33 -3.53
N PRO A 44 -12.91 12.87 -3.74
CA PRO A 44 -13.43 11.76 -2.97
C PRO A 44 -12.70 10.47 -3.35
N VAL A 45 -12.40 9.63 -2.37
CA VAL A 45 -11.95 8.26 -2.62
C VAL A 45 -13.19 7.43 -2.98
N GLY A 46 -13.37 7.13 -4.28
CA GLY A 46 -14.58 6.47 -4.80
C GLY A 46 -14.57 4.94 -4.70
N SER A 47 -13.44 4.35 -4.33
CA SER A 47 -13.25 2.90 -4.18
C SER A 47 -12.30 2.61 -3.02
N VAL A 48 -12.56 1.55 -2.26
CA VAL A 48 -11.65 1.10 -1.19
C VAL A 48 -10.40 0.46 -1.80
N GLU A 49 -9.22 0.72 -1.23
CA GLU A 49 -8.01 -0.02 -1.57
C GLU A 49 -8.07 -1.42 -0.97
N THR A 50 -7.90 -2.44 -1.81
CA THR A 50 -7.94 -3.85 -1.39
C THR A 50 -6.57 -4.47 -1.52
N ILE A 51 -6.08 -5.11 -0.45
CA ILE A 51 -4.86 -5.93 -0.50
C ILE A 51 -5.23 -7.29 -1.06
N THR A 52 -4.64 -7.68 -2.19
CA THR A 52 -4.97 -8.93 -2.90
C THR A 52 -3.95 -10.05 -2.67
N SER A 53 -2.74 -9.71 -2.23
CA SER A 53 -1.69 -10.68 -1.90
C SER A 53 -0.67 -10.08 -0.95
N ILE A 54 -0.08 -10.92 -0.10
CA ILE A 54 1.02 -10.55 0.81
C ILE A 54 2.11 -11.64 0.69
N SER A 55 3.37 -11.21 0.59
CA SER A 55 4.56 -12.04 0.71
C SER A 55 5.57 -11.39 1.67
N LEU A 56 6.71 -12.03 1.89
CA LEU A 56 7.78 -11.47 2.72
C LEU A 56 8.48 -10.28 2.04
N GLU A 57 8.44 -10.21 0.71
CA GLU A 57 9.12 -9.23 -0.13
C GLU A 57 8.20 -8.11 -0.60
N SER A 58 6.89 -8.34 -0.65
CA SER A 58 5.94 -7.41 -1.26
C SER A 58 4.51 -7.62 -0.82
N PHE A 59 3.64 -6.68 -1.19
CA PHE A 59 2.20 -6.86 -1.19
C PHE A 59 1.58 -6.20 -2.41
N THR A 60 0.37 -6.63 -2.79
CA THR A 60 -0.35 -6.09 -3.94
C THR A 60 -1.61 -5.38 -3.47
N ILE A 61 -1.83 -4.16 -3.94
CA ILE A 61 -3.10 -3.43 -3.77
C ILE A 61 -3.85 -3.35 -5.10
N ASN A 62 -5.17 -3.27 -5.05
CA ASN A 62 -6.01 -3.05 -6.21
C ASN A 62 -7.23 -2.17 -5.86
N SER A 63 -7.53 -1.25 -6.76
CA SER A 63 -8.74 -0.41 -6.74
C SER A 63 -8.94 0.23 -8.12
N LYS A 64 -10.12 0.80 -8.35
CA LYS A 64 -10.41 1.62 -9.55
C LYS A 64 -9.91 3.07 -9.44
N ASN A 65 -9.45 3.53 -8.28
CA ASN A 65 -8.94 4.90 -8.16
C ASN A 65 -7.51 4.95 -8.70
N ALA A 66 -7.24 5.89 -9.58
CA ALA A 66 -5.90 6.20 -10.05
C ALA A 66 -5.86 7.60 -10.65
N ALA A 67 -4.78 8.34 -10.41
CA ALA A 67 -4.56 9.65 -11.00
C ALA A 67 -3.11 10.08 -10.77
N SER A 68 -2.68 11.16 -11.44
CA SER A 68 -1.37 11.76 -11.22
C SER A 68 -1.13 12.24 -9.78
N ASN A 69 -2.21 12.54 -9.05
CA ASN A 69 -2.20 13.00 -7.66
C ASN A 69 -2.92 12.06 -6.68
N TYR A 70 -3.15 10.80 -7.04
CA TYR A 70 -3.77 9.80 -6.15
C TYR A 70 -2.69 8.92 -5.53
N PHE A 71 -2.68 8.83 -4.19
CA PHE A 71 -1.64 8.17 -3.44
C PHE A 71 -2.22 7.17 -2.44
N VAL A 72 -1.41 6.17 -2.09
CA VAL A 72 -1.71 5.21 -1.03
C VAL A 72 -0.56 5.18 -0.04
N THR A 73 -0.84 5.54 1.22
CA THR A 73 0.06 5.28 2.35
C THR A 73 -0.11 3.87 2.85
N TRP A 74 0.95 3.28 3.39
CA TRP A 74 0.89 1.95 3.98
C TRP A 74 1.81 1.82 5.20
N ILE A 75 1.42 0.94 6.11
CA ILE A 75 2.21 0.45 7.24
C ILE A 75 2.16 -1.08 7.23
N ALA A 76 3.32 -1.71 7.41
CA ALA A 76 3.49 -3.15 7.52
C ALA A 76 4.23 -3.49 8.82
N ILE A 77 3.71 -4.43 9.58
CA ILE A 77 4.20 -4.78 10.93
C ILE A 77 4.40 -6.29 11.01
N ALA A 78 5.52 -6.74 11.56
CA ALA A 78 5.77 -8.15 11.87
C ALA A 78 6.58 -8.30 13.17
N ASP A 79 6.41 -9.45 13.83
CA ASP A 79 7.11 -9.84 15.07
C ASP A 79 8.37 -10.69 14.82
#